data_AF-A0A840YM00-F1
#
_entry.id   AF-A0A840YM00-F1
#
_cell.length_a   1.000
_cell.length_b   1.000
_cell.length_c   1.000
_cell.angle_alpha   90.00
_cell.angle_beta   90.00
_cell.angle_gamma   90.00
#
_symmetry.space_group_name_H-M   'P 1'
#
loop_
_entity.id
_entity.type
_entity.pdbx_description
1 polymer ?
#
loop_
_entity_poly.entity_id
_entity_poly.type
_entity_poly.pdbx_seq_one_letter_code
_entity_poly.pdbx_strand_id
1 'polypeptide(L)'
;MPDPSATANPSSSKEKVRAVVPRLIELIDSVVYDDIWERPELSKRDRSMVTIAALIGLRQTDQLRSHLEKALSNGVTAAEISEMITHLAVYAGFPAALSAALVAKPLLEERGLLGEVPAP
;
A
#
# COMPACT_ATOMS: atom_id res chain seq x y z
N MET A 1 24.83 8.51 9.73
CA MET A 1 23.65 9.36 9.45
C MET A 1 22.97 8.78 8.21
N PRO A 2 21.66 8.53 8.23
CA PRO A 2 20.97 8.14 7.00
C PRO A 2 20.94 9.35 6.05
N ASP A 3 21.23 9.07 4.79
CA ASP A 3 21.27 10.03 3.69
C ASP A 3 19.87 10.64 3.47
N PRO A 4 19.71 11.99 3.51
CA PRO A 4 18.43 12.63 3.26
C PRO A 4 17.92 12.45 1.81
N SER A 5 18.71 11.83 0.92
CA SER A 5 18.31 11.57 -0.48
C SER A 5 17.69 10.18 -0.72
N ALA A 6 17.34 9.41 0.31
CA ALA A 6 16.71 8.10 0.12
C ALA A 6 15.22 8.22 -0.26
N THR A 7 14.97 8.24 -1.58
CA THR A 7 13.73 7.85 -2.28
C THR A 7 12.62 8.90 -2.51
N ALA A 8 12.96 10.10 -2.96
CA ALA A 8 11.99 10.88 -3.74
C ALA A 8 11.89 10.25 -5.15
N ASN A 9 10.90 9.39 -5.39
CA ASN A 9 10.61 8.87 -6.73
C ASN A 9 10.00 10.00 -7.59
N PRO A 10 10.68 10.49 -8.65
CA PRO A 10 10.28 11.68 -9.40
C PRO A 10 8.94 11.57 -10.17
N SER A 11 8.26 10.42 -10.16
CA SER A 11 7.02 10.16 -10.90
C SER A 11 5.75 10.08 -10.04
N SER A 12 5.86 10.34 -8.73
CA SER A 12 4.73 10.16 -7.79
C SER A 12 3.52 11.02 -8.17
N SER A 13 2.32 10.46 -8.08
CA SER A 13 1.06 11.19 -8.35
C SER A 13 0.92 12.49 -7.54
N LYS A 14 1.57 12.56 -6.37
CA LYS A 14 1.66 13.77 -5.55
C LYS A 14 2.30 14.94 -6.29
N GLU A 15 3.41 14.69 -7.00
CA GLU A 15 4.16 15.77 -7.66
C GLU A 15 3.40 16.33 -8.86
N LYS A 16 2.69 15.45 -9.59
CA LYS A 16 1.83 15.84 -10.72
C LYS A 16 0.71 16.80 -10.32
N VAL A 17 0.21 16.71 -9.08
CA VAL A 17 -0.90 17.54 -8.60
C VAL A 17 -0.45 18.67 -7.67
N ARG A 18 0.84 18.77 -7.33
CA ARG A 18 1.36 19.80 -6.42
C ARG A 18 1.04 21.21 -6.90
N ALA A 19 1.12 21.46 -8.21
CA ALA A 19 0.77 22.75 -8.80
C ALA A 19 -0.72 23.13 -8.64
N VAL A 20 -1.59 22.14 -8.42
CA VAL A 20 -3.05 22.33 -8.26
C VAL A 20 -3.43 22.41 -6.78
N VAL A 21 -2.81 21.57 -5.93
CA VAL A 21 -3.18 21.41 -4.52
C VAL A 21 -1.95 21.42 -3.59
N PRO A 22 -1.14 22.49 -3.57
CA PRO A 22 0.15 22.50 -2.86
C PRO A 22 0.00 22.25 -1.36
N ARG A 23 -1.03 22.83 -0.72
CA ARG A 23 -1.29 22.64 0.71
C ARG A 23 -1.67 21.21 1.06
N LEU A 24 -2.38 20.51 0.17
CA LEU A 24 -2.71 19.10 0.40
C LEU A 24 -1.44 18.25 0.41
N ILE A 25 -0.50 18.53 -0.50
CA ILE A 25 0.77 17.78 -0.55
C ILE A 25 1.60 18.02 0.72
N GLU A 26 1.71 19.26 1.18
CA GLU A 26 2.37 19.55 2.47
C GLU A 26 1.72 18.81 3.64
N LEU A 27 0.38 18.79 3.71
CA LEU A 27 -0.34 18.08 4.77
C LEU A 27 -0.11 16.57 4.69
N ILE A 28 -0.09 16.01 3.49
CA ILE A 28 0.21 14.59 3.30
C ILE A 28 1.64 14.29 3.78
N ASP A 29 2.62 15.09 3.37
CA ASP A 29 4.02 14.84 3.74
C ASP A 29 4.20 14.99 5.27
N SER A 30 3.75 16.10 5.86
CA SER A 30 3.93 16.39 7.29
C SER A 30 3.09 15.52 8.23
N VAL A 31 1.80 15.33 7.96
CA VAL A 31 0.90 14.61 8.89
C VAL A 31 1.00 13.10 8.68
N VAL A 32 1.04 12.65 7.42
CA VAL A 32 1.01 11.21 7.13
C VAL A 32 2.41 10.64 7.26
N TYR A 33 3.37 11.14 6.50
CA TYR A 33 4.66 10.48 6.33
C TYR A 33 5.70 10.87 7.38
N ASP A 34 5.71 12.12 7.85
CA ASP A 34 6.69 12.57 8.85
C ASP A 34 6.24 12.33 10.30
N ASP A 35 4.93 12.14 10.54
CA ASP A 35 4.37 11.85 11.88
C ASP A 35 3.74 10.45 11.93
N ILE A 36 2.50 10.29 11.42
CA ILE A 36 1.68 9.10 11.69
C ILE A 36 2.37 7.78 11.28
N TRP A 37 3.14 7.76 10.19
CA TRP A 37 3.86 6.56 9.74
C TRP A 37 5.16 6.27 10.50
N GLU A 38 5.70 7.23 11.25
CA GLU A 38 6.94 7.09 12.04
C GLU A 38 6.68 6.78 13.52
N ARG A 39 5.43 6.91 13.96
CA ARG A 39 5.00 6.56 15.33
C ARG A 39 5.36 5.11 15.70
N PRO A 40 6.10 4.87 16.81
CA PRO A 40 6.77 3.59 17.07
C PRO A 40 5.85 2.47 17.57
N GLU A 41 4.61 2.79 17.99
CA GLU A 41 3.72 1.81 18.64
C GLU A 41 3.12 0.80 17.65
N LEU A 42 3.19 1.09 16.34
CA LEU A 42 2.78 0.18 15.28
C LEU A 42 3.81 0.20 14.17
N SER A 43 4.35 -0.97 13.82
CA SER A 43 5.42 -1.09 12.83
C SER A 43 4.96 -0.62 11.45
N LYS A 44 5.90 -0.20 10.59
CA LYS A 44 5.58 0.18 9.19
C LYS A 44 4.98 -0.99 8.40
N ARG A 45 5.36 -2.22 8.73
CA ARG A 45 4.79 -3.45 8.17
C ARG A 45 3.30 -3.55 8.50
N ASP A 46 2.96 -3.45 9.78
CA ASP A 46 1.57 -3.60 10.24
C ASP A 46 0.71 -2.41 9.80
N ARG A 47 1.27 -1.19 9.79
CA ARG A 47 0.61 -0.01 9.20
C ARG A 47 0.26 -0.22 7.74
N SER A 48 1.15 -0.83 6.95
CA SER A 48 0.86 -1.17 5.56
C SER A 48 -0.30 -2.15 5.44
N MET A 49 -0.34 -3.20 6.27
CA MET A 49 -1.46 -4.16 6.28
C MET A 49 -2.79 -3.47 6.62
N VAL A 50 -2.82 -2.65 7.67
CA VAL A 50 -4.04 -1.91 8.07
C VAL A 50 -4.48 -0.93 6.97
N THR A 51 -3.53 -0.24 6.34
CA THR A 51 -3.83 0.70 5.24
C THR A 51 -4.43 -0.04 4.04
N ILE A 52 -3.84 -1.16 3.64
CA ILE A 52 -4.38 -1.99 2.55
C ILE A 52 -5.77 -2.50 2.90
N ALA A 53 -5.98 -3.02 4.11
CA ALA A 53 -7.28 -3.49 4.55
C ALA A 53 -8.35 -2.38 4.48
N ALA A 54 -8.01 -1.16 4.91
CA ALA A 54 -8.88 0.00 4.79
C ALA A 54 -9.19 0.36 3.33
N LEU A 55 -8.18 0.35 2.44
CA LEU A 55 -8.39 0.65 1.02
C LEU A 55 -9.28 -0.38 0.33
N ILE A 56 -9.11 -1.67 0.64
CA ILE A 56 -9.97 -2.75 0.15
C ILE A 56 -11.40 -2.55 0.66
N GLY A 57 -11.57 -2.31 1.96
CA GLY A 57 -12.88 -2.06 2.58
C GLY A 57 -13.61 -0.85 1.98
N LEU A 58 -12.87 0.22 1.66
CA LEU A 58 -13.38 1.44 1.05
C LEU A 58 -13.49 1.38 -0.48
N ARG A 59 -13.08 0.27 -1.11
CA ARG A 59 -13.05 0.08 -2.57
C ARG A 59 -12.20 1.14 -3.31
N GLN A 60 -11.14 1.62 -2.66
CA GLN A 60 -10.23 2.66 -3.17
C GLN A 60 -9.06 2.02 -3.94
N THR A 61 -9.35 1.37 -5.06
CA THR A 61 -8.35 0.63 -5.85
C THR A 61 -7.26 1.51 -6.45
N ASP A 62 -7.54 2.79 -6.72
CA ASP A 62 -6.59 3.72 -7.34
C ASP A 62 -5.35 3.98 -6.46
N GLN A 63 -5.49 3.84 -5.14
CA GLN A 63 -4.38 3.97 -4.19
C GLN A 63 -3.79 2.60 -3.79
N LEU A 64 -4.44 1.50 -4.15
CA LEU A 64 -4.09 0.19 -3.62
C LEU A 64 -2.73 -0.31 -4.13
N ARG A 65 -2.40 -0.08 -5.40
CA ARG A 65 -1.11 -0.54 -5.98
C ARG A 65 0.10 0.05 -5.23
N SER A 66 0.13 1.36 -5.03
CA SER A 66 1.26 2.03 -4.36
C SER A 66 1.41 1.59 -2.89
N HIS A 67 0.29 1.30 -2.22
CA HIS A 67 0.31 0.77 -0.86
C HIS A 67 0.70 -0.72 -0.78
N LEU A 68 0.37 -1.53 -1.78
CA LEU A 68 0.89 -2.90 -1.91
C LEU A 68 2.41 -2.90 -2.15
N GLU A 69 2.91 -2.03 -3.02
CA GLU A 69 4.36 -1.85 -3.24
C GLU A 69 5.07 -1.46 -1.93
N LYS A 70 4.51 -0.49 -1.20
CA LYS A 70 5.03 -0.07 0.11
C LYS A 70 4.96 -1.18 1.15
N ALA A 71 3.91 -2.01 1.14
CA ALA A 71 3.78 -3.16 2.03
C ALA A 71 4.89 -4.20 1.81
N LEU A 72 5.16 -4.55 0.55
CA LEU A 72 6.25 -5.45 0.18
C LEU A 72 7.60 -4.88 0.65
N SER A 73 7.87 -3.59 0.42
CA SER A 73 9.09 -2.93 0.91
C SER A 73 9.19 -2.87 2.44
N ASN A 74 8.06 -2.87 3.15
CA ASN A 74 8.01 -2.91 4.61
C ASN A 74 8.03 -4.35 5.18
N GLY A 75 8.16 -5.38 4.32
CA GLY A 75 8.29 -6.78 4.76
C GLY A 75 6.97 -7.54 4.91
N VAL A 76 5.87 -7.06 4.31
CA VAL A 76 4.67 -7.89 4.11
C VAL A 76 4.95 -8.85 2.95
N THR A 77 4.62 -10.14 3.10
CA THR A 77 4.89 -11.16 2.07
C THR A 77 3.76 -11.26 1.04
N ALA A 78 4.03 -11.89 -0.11
CA ALA A 78 3.00 -12.18 -1.11
C ALA A 78 1.91 -13.13 -0.54
N ALA A 79 2.31 -14.10 0.29
CA ALA A 79 1.39 -14.98 1.00
C ALA A 79 0.45 -14.19 1.93
N GLU A 80 0.98 -13.23 2.69
CA GLU A 80 0.18 -12.39 3.60
C GLU A 80 -0.76 -11.44 2.85
N ILE A 81 -0.33 -10.92 1.70
CA ILE A 81 -1.20 -10.13 0.81
C ILE A 81 -2.36 -10.99 0.29
N SER A 82 -2.06 -12.20 -0.17
CA SER A 82 -3.06 -13.16 -0.62
C SER A 82 -4.08 -13.45 0.48
N GLU A 83 -3.62 -13.83 1.67
CA GLU A 83 -4.49 -14.13 2.81
C GLU A 83 -5.31 -12.95 3.28
N MET A 84 -4.73 -11.74 3.30
CA MET A 84 -5.46 -10.52 3.66
C MET A 84 -6.61 -10.23 2.67
N ILE A 85 -6.37 -10.38 1.37
CA ILE A 85 -7.41 -10.20 0.35
C ILE A 85 -8.52 -11.25 0.52
N THR A 86 -8.14 -12.52 0.71
CA THR A 86 -9.09 -13.62 0.96
C THR A 86 -9.93 -13.36 2.21
N HIS A 87 -9.29 -12.99 3.33
CA HIS A 87 -9.97 -12.71 4.59
C HIS A 87 -10.98 -11.58 4.45
N LEU A 88 -10.62 -10.51 3.72
CA LEU A 88 -11.50 -9.36 3.50
C LEU A 88 -12.65 -9.66 2.54
N ALA A 89 -12.67 -10.78 1.81
CA ALA A 89 -13.85 -11.20 1.07
C ALA A 89 -15.06 -11.42 1.99
N VAL A 90 -14.83 -11.85 3.23
CA VAL A 90 -15.89 -12.10 4.24
C VAL A 90 -16.39 -10.79 4.85
N TYR A 91 -15.51 -9.82 5.08
CA TYR A 91 -15.84 -8.58 5.80
C TYR A 91 -16.18 -7.38 4.90
N ALA A 92 -15.57 -7.30 3.72
CA ALA A 92 -15.78 -6.23 2.73
C ALA A 92 -16.55 -6.71 1.48
N GLY A 93 -16.82 -8.01 1.41
CA GLY A 93 -17.53 -8.67 0.31
C GLY A 93 -16.59 -9.12 -0.81
N PHE A 94 -16.92 -10.27 -1.42
CA PHE A 94 -16.19 -10.86 -2.55
C PHE A 94 -15.87 -9.86 -3.69
N PRO A 95 -16.76 -8.92 -4.09
CA PRO A 95 -16.42 -7.95 -5.13
C PRO A 95 -15.24 -7.04 -4.75
N ALA A 96 -15.13 -6.60 -3.49
CA ALA A 96 -14.02 -5.76 -3.05
C ALA A 96 -12.68 -6.54 -3.06
N ALA A 97 -12.72 -7.78 -2.57
CA ALA A 97 -11.56 -8.68 -2.61
C ALA A 97 -11.12 -9.00 -4.06
N LEU A 98 -12.06 -9.25 -4.97
CA LEU A 98 -11.73 -9.51 -6.37
C LEU A 98 -11.10 -8.29 -7.05
N SER A 99 -11.63 -7.08 -6.83
CA SER A 99 -11.02 -5.84 -7.31
C SER A 99 -9.60 -5.66 -6.75
N ALA A 100 -9.37 -5.99 -5.48
CA ALA A 100 -8.05 -5.95 -4.87
C ALA A 100 -7.08 -6.97 -5.50
N ALA A 101 -7.54 -8.20 -5.72
CA ALA A 101 -6.75 -9.24 -6.37
C ALA A 101 -6.34 -8.86 -7.81
N LEU A 102 -7.23 -8.20 -8.56
CA LEU A 102 -6.93 -7.69 -9.90
C LEU A 102 -5.83 -6.61 -9.91
N VAL A 103 -5.72 -5.83 -8.82
CA VAL A 103 -4.62 -4.87 -8.64
C VAL A 103 -3.34 -5.58 -8.19
N ALA A 104 -3.45 -6.56 -7.29
CA ALA A 104 -2.31 -7.26 -6.72
C ALA A 104 -1.60 -8.19 -7.72
N LYS A 105 -2.34 -8.92 -8.56
CA LYS A 105 -1.78 -9.88 -9.53
C LYS A 105 -0.64 -9.29 -10.38
N PRO A 106 -0.84 -8.21 -11.16
CA PRO A 106 0.21 -7.68 -12.01
C PRO A 106 1.44 -7.20 -11.21
N LEU A 107 1.22 -6.64 -10.02
CA LEU A 107 2.33 -6.25 -9.14
C LEU A 107 3.14 -7.45 -8.66
N LEU A 108 2.50 -8.51 -8.18
CA LEU A 108 3.19 -9.71 -7.72
C LEU A 108 3.91 -10.42 -8.89
N GLU A 109 3.33 -10.39 -10.08
CA GLU A 109 3.92 -10.89 -11.33
C GLU A 109 5.18 -10.10 -11.72
N GLU A 110 5.10 -8.76 -11.73
CA GLU A 110 6.23 -7.85 -11.97
C GLU A 110 7.38 -8.05 -10.98
N ARG A 111 7.06 -8.43 -9.73
CA ARG A 111 8.04 -8.68 -8.67
C ARG A 111 8.55 -10.13 -8.63
N GLY A 112 8.03 -11.02 -9.47
CA GLY A 112 8.40 -12.44 -9.48
C GLY A 112 7.91 -13.22 -8.26
N LEU A 113 6.88 -12.73 -7.56
CA LEU A 113 6.40 -13.26 -6.28
C LEU A 113 5.18 -14.18 -6.39
N LEU A 114 4.68 -14.44 -7.61
CA LEU A 114 3.51 -15.32 -7.79
C LEU A 114 3.75 -16.75 -7.25
N GLY A 115 5.00 -17.23 -7.28
CA GLY A 115 5.36 -18.54 -6.73
C GLY A 115 5.37 -18.60 -5.19
N GLU A 116 5.30 -17.47 -4.51
CA GLU A 116 5.24 -17.37 -3.06
C GLU A 116 3.79 -17.35 -2.53
N VAL A 117 2.80 -17.24 -3.42
CA VAL A 117 1.39 -17.34 -3.04
C VAL A 117 1.06 -18.81 -2.75
N PRO A 118 0.53 -19.14 -1.55
CA PRO A 118 0.21 -20.51 -1.21
C PRO A 118 -0.79 -21.15 -2.18
N ALA A 119 -0.59 -22.44 -2.44
CA ALA A 119 -1.61 -23.27 -3.05
C ALA A 119 -2.82 -23.42 -2.09
N PRO A 120 -4.03 -23.63 -2.62
CA PRO A 120 -5.24 -23.82 -1.80
C PRO A 120 -5.16 -25.03 -0.87
#